data_AF-A0A817YV53-F1
#
_entry.id   AF-A0A817YV53-F1
#
_cell.length_a   1.000
_cell.length_b   1.000
_cell.length_c   1.000
_cell.angle_alpha   90.00
_cell.angle_beta   90.00
_cell.angle_gamma   90.00
#
_symmetry.space_group_name_H-M   'P 1'
#
loop_
_entity.id
_entity.type
_entity.pdbx_description
1 polymer ?
#
loop_
_entity_poly.entity_id
_entity_poly.type
_entity_poly.pdbx_seq_one_letter_code
_entity_poly.pdbx_strand_id
1 'polypeptide(L)'
;TLNKLKAGVPRCEQTRPISLLATHSKLFEKIMLDRIRLWDKTNSLVPIEQSGFRPGCLLPTRVLSIYQEVKNNMTANIPTLAIYVDYQKAYDKV
;
A
#
# COMPACT_ATOMS: atom_id res chain seq x y z
N THR A 1 3.13 16.42 -18.29
CA THR A 1 4.35 16.36 -19.13
C THR A 1 5.47 15.76 -18.30
N LEU A 2 5.75 14.48 -18.48
CA LEU A 2 6.80 13.76 -17.78
C LEU A 2 8.16 14.28 -18.26
N ASN A 3 8.75 15.20 -17.50
CA ASN A 3 10.16 15.53 -17.63
C ASN A 3 10.99 14.32 -17.17
N LYS A 4 11.13 13.32 -18.04
CA LYS A 4 12.25 12.38 -18.01
C LYS A 4 13.51 13.18 -18.35
N LEU A 5 14.01 13.93 -17.37
CA LEU A 5 15.37 14.46 -17.42
C LEU A 5 16.31 13.28 -17.69
N LYS A 6 17.23 13.46 -18.66
CA LYS A 6 18.23 12.48 -19.11
C LYS A 6 18.61 11.51 -17.99
N ALA A 7 18.39 10.22 -18.20
CA ALA A 7 18.68 9.17 -17.23
C ALA A 7 20.19 9.08 -16.96
N GLY A 8 20.69 9.95 -16.08
CA GLY A 8 21.97 9.76 -15.40
C GLY A 8 21.82 8.67 -14.33
N VAL A 9 22.95 8.18 -13.81
CA VAL A 9 22.98 7.23 -12.70
C VAL A 9 22.17 7.82 -11.53
N PRO A 10 21.16 7.12 -11.00
CA PRO A 10 20.35 7.63 -9.89
C PRO A 10 21.24 7.86 -8.66
N ARG A 11 21.01 8.98 -7.96
CA ARG A 11 21.67 9.24 -6.67
C ARG A 11 21.19 8.22 -5.63
N CYS A 12 22.02 7.91 -4.64
CA CYS A 12 21.69 6.94 -3.59
C CYS A 12 20.37 7.27 -2.86
N GLU A 13 20.02 8.56 -2.75
CA GLU A 13 18.77 8.99 -2.11
C GLU A 13 17.51 8.69 -2.94
N GLN A 14 17.68 8.39 -4.23
CA GLN A 14 16.62 8.09 -5.19
C GLN A 14 16.40 6.59 -5.38
N THR A 15 17.23 5.75 -4.78
CA THR A 15 17.09 4.30 -4.80
C THR A 15 16.45 3.80 -3.50
N ARG A 16 15.82 2.62 -3.57
CA ARG A 16 15.32 1.92 -2.38
C ARG A 16 16.35 0.87 -1.98
N PRO A 17 16.97 0.95 -0.79
CA PRO A 17 17.84 -0.12 -0.33
C PRO A 17 17.01 -1.40 -0.09
N ILE A 18 17.63 -2.56 -0.29
CA ILE A 18 17.02 -3.87 -0.01
C ILE A 18 17.78 -4.49 1.15
N SER A 19 17.08 -4.79 2.24
CA SER A 19 17.63 -5.50 3.40
C SER A 19 17.67 -6.99 3.13
N LEU A 20 18.87 -7.58 3.10
CA LEU A 20 19.06 -9.02 2.97
C LEU A 20 19.14 -9.66 4.36
N LEU A 21 18.00 -10.18 4.83
CA LEU A 21 17.92 -10.93 6.07
C LEU A 21 18.51 -12.33 5.94
N ALA A 22 19.09 -12.84 7.02
CA ALA A 22 19.53 -14.23 7.12
C ALA A 22 18.34 -15.19 7.03
N THR A 23 18.58 -16.42 6.55
CA THR A 23 17.52 -17.42 6.29
C THR A 23 16.69 -17.73 7.54
N HIS A 24 17.32 -17.83 8.71
CA HIS A 24 16.62 -18.07 9.97
C HIS A 24 15.69 -16.90 10.35
N SER A 25 16.12 -15.65 10.14
CA SER A 25 15.29 -14.47 10.39
C SER A 25 14.08 -14.42 9.47
N LYS A 26 14.25 -14.75 8.18
CA LYS A 26 13.13 -14.82 7.23
C LYS A 26 12.08 -15.86 7.63
N LEU A 27 12.53 -17.01 8.14
CA LEU A 27 11.62 -18.04 8.66
C LEU A 27 10.85 -17.54 9.89
N PHE A 28 11.55 -16.91 10.82
CA PHE A 28 10.96 -16.35 12.03
C PHE A 28 9.92 -15.26 11.71
N GLU A 29 10.25 -14.32 10.83
CA GLU A 29 9.34 -13.26 10.37
C GLU A 29 8.08 -13.85 9.73
N LYS A 30 8.22 -14.92 8.93
CA LYS A 30 7.07 -15.61 8.33
C LYS A 30 6.14 -16.19 9.40
N ILE A 31 6.69 -16.87 10.41
CA ILE A 31 5.91 -17.43 11.52
C ILE A 31 5.18 -16.31 12.28
N MET A 32 5.85 -15.19 12.54
CA MET A 32 5.23 -14.04 13.22
C MET A 32 4.13 -13.39 12.38
N LEU A 33 4.36 -13.21 11.08
CA LEU A 33 3.38 -12.65 10.16
C LEU A 33 2.09 -13.47 10.14
N ASP A 34 2.20 -14.80 10.12
CA ASP A 34 1.03 -15.69 10.10
C ASP A 34 0.22 -15.58 11.40
N ARG A 35 0.89 -15.45 12.55
CA ARG A 35 0.23 -15.22 13.85
C ARG A 35 -0.48 -13.86 13.91
N ILE A 36 0.18 -12.80 13.47
CA ILE A 36 -0.39 -11.44 13.44
C ILE A 36 -1.62 -11.41 12.51
N ARG A 37 -1.54 -12.06 11.35
CA ARG A 37 -2.68 -12.16 10.42
C ARG A 37 -3.87 -12.89 11.02
N LEU A 38 -3.62 -13.95 11.79
CA LEU A 38 -4.70 -14.64 12.49
C LEU A 38 -5.36 -13.73 13.52
N TRP A 39 -4.55 -13.02 14.32
CA TRP A 39 -5.05 -12.05 15.29
C TRP A 39 -5.90 -10.97 14.61
N ASP A 40 -5.38 -10.36 13.54
CA ASP A 40 -6.08 -9.34 12.76
C ASP A 40 -7.45 -9.83 12.28
N LYS A 41 -7.52 -11.05 11.73
CA LYS A 41 -8.81 -11.64 11.30
C LYS A 41 -9.81 -11.80 12.44
N THR A 42 -9.36 -12.18 13.63
CA THR A 42 -10.24 -12.37 14.79
C THR A 42 -10.69 -11.04 15.40
N ASN A 43 -9.86 -10.00 15.33
CA ASN A 43 -10.10 -8.72 16.03
C ASN A 43 -10.44 -7.56 15.10
N SER A 44 -10.40 -7.76 13.78
CA SER A 44 -10.66 -6.74 12.76
C SER A 44 -9.85 -5.46 12.98
N LEU A 45 -8.52 -5.59 13.13
CA LEU A 45 -7.63 -4.46 13.42
C LEU A 45 -7.41 -3.60 12.17
N VAL A 46 -7.29 -4.23 11.00
CA VAL A 46 -7.07 -3.56 9.72
C VAL A 46 -8.42 -3.19 9.07
N PRO A 47 -8.65 -1.91 8.71
CA PRO A 47 -9.87 -1.46 8.04
C PRO A 47 -10.19 -2.24 6.77
N ILE A 48 -11.46 -2.40 6.44
CA ILE A 48 -11.90 -3.15 5.25
C ILE A 48 -11.49 -2.46 3.94
N GLU A 49 -11.34 -1.13 3.97
CA GLU A 49 -10.94 -0.29 2.85
C GLU A 49 -9.45 -0.44 2.51
N GLN A 50 -8.64 -0.90 3.46
CA GLN A 50 -7.22 -1.17 3.24
C GLN A 50 -7.07 -2.48 2.46
N SER A 51 -6.68 -2.37 1.19
CA SER A 51 -6.49 -3.50 0.27
C SER A 51 -5.04 -3.95 0.13
N GLY A 52 -4.07 -3.11 0.51
CA GLY A 52 -2.65 -3.41 0.37
C GLY A 52 -2.19 -4.57 1.26
N PHE A 53 -1.35 -5.46 0.73
CA PHE A 53 -0.72 -6.58 1.45
C PHE A 53 -1.68 -7.59 2.11
N ARG A 54 -2.95 -7.62 1.69
CA ARG A 54 -3.97 -8.53 2.20
C ARG A 54 -4.31 -9.63 1.20
N PRO A 55 -4.47 -10.89 1.66
CA PRO A 55 -4.89 -11.97 0.79
C PRO A 55 -6.34 -11.73 0.31
N GLY A 56 -6.59 -11.95 -0.99
CA GLY A 56 -7.90 -11.77 -1.59
C GLY A 56 -8.27 -10.32 -1.95
N CYS A 57 -7.44 -9.34 -1.61
CA CYS A 57 -7.64 -7.94 -2.01
C CYS A 57 -6.79 -7.63 -3.25
N LEU A 58 -7.43 -7.24 -4.35
CA LEU A 58 -6.75 -6.90 -5.60
C LEU A 58 -6.83 -5.40 -5.88
N LEU A 59 -5.81 -4.86 -6.55
CA LEU A 59 -5.78 -3.45 -6.96
C LEU A 59 -7.01 -3.07 -7.83
N PRO A 60 -7.41 -3.86 -8.85
CA PRO A 60 -8.58 -3.51 -9.67
C PRO A 60 -9.86 -3.37 -8.85
N THR A 61 -10.07 -4.22 -7.84
CA THR A 61 -11.23 -4.13 -6.96
C THR A 61 -11.24 -2.80 -6.21
N ARG A 62 -10.10 -2.35 -5.68
CA ARG A 62 -10.02 -1.07 -4.97
C ARG A 62 -10.25 0.12 -5.89
N VAL A 63 -9.69 0.10 -7.09
CA VAL A 63 -9.91 1.14 -8.11
C VAL A 63 -11.38 1.19 -8.49
N LEU A 64 -12.02 0.04 -8.69
CA LEU A 64 -13.45 -0.04 -9.00
C LEU A 64 -14.32 0.51 -7.86
N SER A 65 -13.99 0.20 -6.61
CA SER A 65 -14.71 0.75 -5.45
C SER A 65 -14.66 2.27 -5.41
N ILE A 66 -13.47 2.87 -5.59
CA ILE A 66 -13.31 4.33 -5.62
C ILE A 66 -14.08 4.93 -6.81
N TYR A 67 -13.98 4.31 -7.98
CA TYR A 67 -14.70 4.75 -9.17
C TYR A 67 -16.22 4.73 -8.97
N GLN A 68 -16.74 3.68 -8.34
CA GLN A 68 -18.16 3.55 -8.03
C GLN A 68 -18.62 4.61 -7.03
N GLU A 69 -17.83 4.88 -6.00
CA GLU A 69 -18.12 5.92 -5.01
C GLU A 69 -18.21 7.31 -5.65
N VAL A 70 -17.22 7.66 -6.50
CA VAL A 70 -17.24 8.91 -7.27
C VAL A 70 -18.47 9.00 -8.17
N LYS A 71 -18.82 7.91 -8.87
CA LYS A 71 -20.02 7.88 -9.71
C LYS A 71 -21.31 8.07 -8.92
N ASN A 72 -21.45 7.39 -7.80
CA ASN A 72 -22.62 7.49 -6.94
C ASN A 72 -22.81 8.92 -6.44
N ASN A 73 -21.73 9.56 -5.98
CA ASN A 73 -21.79 10.95 -5.52
C ASN A 73 -22.11 11.92 -6.66
N MET A 74 -21.57 11.68 -7.86
CA MET A 74 -21.89 12.47 -9.05
C MET A 74 -23.38 12.36 -9.41
N THR A 75 -23.97 11.16 -9.37
CA THR A 75 -25.41 10.96 -9.58
C THR A 75 -26.26 11.64 -8.51
N ALA A 76 -25.78 11.67 -7.26
CA ALA A 76 -26.45 12.33 -6.15
C ALA A 76 -26.23 13.86 -6.09
N ASN A 77 -25.51 14.45 -7.05
CA ASN A 77 -25.09 15.86 -7.03
C ASN A 77 -24.31 16.26 -5.76
N ILE A 78 -23.56 15.33 -5.18
CA ILE A 78 -22.72 15.58 -4.01
C ILE A 78 -21.31 15.98 -4.48
N PRO A 79 -20.80 17.17 -4.08
CA PRO A 79 -19.44 17.57 -4.41
C PRO A 79 -18.44 16.59 -3.80
N THR A 80 -17.57 16.02 -4.63
CA THR A 80 -16.59 14.99 -4.22
C THR A 80 -15.17 15.51 -4.40
N LEU A 81 -14.35 15.35 -3.36
CA LEU A 81 -12.92 15.69 -3.36
C LEU A 81 -12.10 14.43 -3.05
N ALA A 82 -11.07 14.18 -3.85
CA ALA A 82 -10.11 13.11 -3.60
C ALA A 82 -8.76 13.68 -3.15
N ILE A 83 -8.20 13.15 -2.06
CA ILE A 83 -6.89 13.52 -1.54
C ILE A 83 -5.96 12.31 -1.66
N TYR A 84 -4.85 12.48 -2.38
CA TYR A 84 -3.84 11.44 -2.54
C TYR A 84 -2.66 11.73 -1.60
N VAL A 85 -2.33 10.76 -0.75
CA VAL A 85 -1.25 10.86 0.23
C VAL A 85 -0.25 9.74 -0.02
N ASP A 86 1.03 10.08 -0.06
CA ASP A 86 2.13 9.11 -0.15
C ASP A 86 3.24 9.46 0.87
N TYR A 87 3.86 8.45 1.45
CA TYR A 87 4.86 8.62 2.49
C TYR A 87 6.28 8.60 1.92
N GLN A 88 7.07 9.62 2.23
CA GLN A 88 8.48 9.66 1.83
C GLN A 88 9.30 8.66 2.66
N LYS A 89 9.87 7.65 2.00
CA LYS A 89 10.71 6.60 2.62
C LYS A 89 10.00 5.89 3.79
N ALA A 90 8.77 5.42 3.56
CA ALA A 90 7.89 4.86 4.59
C ALA A 90 8.55 3.81 5.50
N TYR A 91 9.35 2.90 4.95
CA TYR A 91 10.00 1.83 5.73
C TYR A 91 11.35 2.23 6.37
N ASP A 92 11.94 3.36 5.95
CA ASP A 92 13.18 3.86 6.56
C ASP A 92 12.90 4.81 7.73
N LYS A 93 11.65 5.28 7.86
CA LYS A 93 11.21 6.27 8.86
C LYS A 93 10.30 5.68 9.96
N VAL A 94 10.22 4.35 10.04
CA VAL A 94 9.51 3.62 11.10
C VAL A 94 10.41 3.33 12.29
#